data_AF-A0A8R7RDH6-F1
#
_entry.id   AF-A0A8R7RDH6-F1
#
_cell.length_a   1.000
_cell.length_b   1.000
_cell.length_c   1.000
_cell.angle_alpha   90.00
_cell.angle_beta   90.00
_cell.angle_gamma   90.00
#
_symmetry.space_group_name_H-M   'P 1'
#
loop_
_entity.id
_entity.type
_entity.pdbx_description
1 polymer ?
#
loop_
_entity_poly.entity_id
_entity_poly.type
_entity_poly.pdbx_seq_one_letter_code
_entity_poly.pdbx_strand_id
1 'polypeptide(L)'
;MRRLDRRAFRGGFILEKILGPVSTGHIELRSTDPRANPAVTFNYFQEAEDLERCVRGIQTIERVIQSRAFSNFTYANTTVESIFTDSANFPVNLLPRHVNDSRSPEQYCRETVMTIWHYHGGCHVGAVVDDNYRVFGVRGLRVIDSSTFRYSPGTNPQATVMMLGRYMGIKIQAERWRK
;
A
#
# COMPACT_ATOMS: atom_id res chain seq x y z
N MET A 1 21.61 21.01 -15.55
CA MET A 1 20.78 19.78 -15.50
C MET A 1 21.69 18.58 -15.29
N ARG A 2 21.69 17.94 -14.11
CA ARG A 2 22.42 16.68 -13.90
C ARG A 2 21.79 15.63 -14.84
N ARG A 3 22.62 14.93 -15.63
CA ARG A 3 22.15 13.79 -16.44
C ARG A 3 21.52 12.77 -15.50
N LEU A 4 20.22 12.53 -15.67
CA LEU A 4 19.53 11.46 -14.95
C LEU A 4 20.18 10.12 -15.34
N ASP A 5 20.38 9.22 -14.37
CA ASP A 5 21.00 7.93 -14.60
C ASP A 5 20.20 7.14 -15.64
N ARG A 6 20.85 6.68 -16.71
CA ARG A 6 20.22 5.87 -17.76
C ARG A 6 19.57 4.60 -17.20
N ARG A 7 20.05 4.07 -16.08
CA ARG A 7 19.45 2.92 -15.37
C ARG A 7 18.02 3.22 -14.92
N ALA A 8 17.70 4.46 -14.57
CA ALA A 8 16.34 4.86 -14.20
C ALA A 8 15.33 4.74 -15.36
N PHE A 9 15.79 4.71 -16.62
CA PHE A 9 14.94 4.63 -17.81
C PHE A 9 15.07 3.30 -18.57
N ARG A 10 15.98 2.42 -18.16
CA ARG A 10 16.22 1.10 -18.77
C ARG A 10 16.05 -0.07 -17.80
N GLY A 11 15.82 0.21 -16.53
CA GLY A 11 15.53 -0.79 -15.51
C GLY A 11 14.03 -1.10 -15.37
N GLY A 12 13.72 -2.18 -14.65
CA GLY A 12 12.38 -2.51 -14.19
C GLY A 12 12.33 -2.52 -12.65
N PHE A 13 11.12 -2.45 -12.09
CA PHE A 13 10.90 -2.54 -10.65
C PHE A 13 10.22 -3.86 -10.31
N ILE A 14 10.71 -4.53 -9.26
CA ILE A 14 9.97 -5.59 -8.57
C ILE A 14 9.46 -4.96 -7.28
N LEU A 15 8.14 -4.89 -7.14
CA LEU A 15 7.48 -4.34 -5.97
C LEU A 15 6.85 -5.48 -5.15
N GLU A 16 7.06 -5.43 -3.84
CA GLU A 16 6.40 -6.31 -2.89
C GLU A 16 5.33 -5.50 -2.14
N LYS A 17 4.17 -6.13 -1.95
CA LYS A 17 3.09 -5.61 -1.13
C LYS A 17 2.82 -6.63 -0.03
N ILE A 18 3.00 -6.23 1.22
CA ILE A 18 2.57 -7.05 2.35
C ILE A 18 1.05 -7.23 2.33
N LEU A 19 0.61 -8.46 2.52
CA LEU A 19 -0.81 -8.78 2.65
C LEU A 19 -1.31 -8.31 4.02
N GLY A 20 -2.45 -7.61 4.05
CA GLY A 20 -3.23 -7.34 5.26
C GLY A 20 -2.38 -6.86 6.44
N PRO A 21 -1.76 -5.67 6.33
CA PRO A 21 -0.91 -5.17 7.41
C PRO A 21 -1.70 -5.16 8.73
N VAL A 22 -1.01 -5.54 9.80
CA VAL A 22 -1.57 -5.48 11.16
C VAL A 22 -1.49 -4.05 11.68
N SER A 23 -0.42 -3.33 11.31
CA SER A 23 -0.25 -1.91 11.63
C SER A 23 -1.40 -1.11 11.03
N THR A 24 -2.01 -0.28 11.88
CA THR A 24 -3.06 0.65 11.49
C THR A 24 -2.70 2.05 11.95
N GLY A 25 -3.34 3.06 11.37
CA GLY A 25 -3.22 4.41 11.86
C GLY A 25 -4.54 5.16 11.75
N HIS A 26 -4.47 6.47 11.56
CA HIS A 26 -5.63 7.33 11.64
C HIS A 26 -5.55 8.47 10.61
N ILE A 27 -6.71 9.09 10.39
CA ILE A 27 -6.88 10.27 9.57
C ILE A 27 -7.64 11.31 10.37
N GLU A 28 -7.16 12.56 10.37
CA GLU A 28 -7.73 13.64 11.17
C GLU A 28 -7.84 14.91 10.34
N LEU A 29 -8.94 15.64 10.53
CA LEU A 29 -9.12 16.96 9.93
C LEU A 29 -8.22 17.98 10.66
N ARG A 30 -7.49 18.79 9.91
CA ARG A 30 -6.70 19.90 10.46
C ARG A 30 -7.39 21.27 10.34
N SER A 31 -8.49 21.31 9.62
CA SER A 31 -9.24 22.52 9.27
C SER A 31 -10.68 22.15 8.94
N THR A 32 -11.58 23.12 9.04
CA THR A 32 -12.96 23.01 8.53
C THR A 32 -13.06 23.30 7.04
N ASP A 33 -12.00 23.78 6.38
CA ASP A 33 -11.96 23.96 4.93
C ASP A 33 -11.90 22.58 4.23
N PRO A 34 -12.90 22.20 3.42
CA PRO A 34 -12.92 20.93 2.71
C PRO A 34 -11.84 20.79 1.61
N ARG A 35 -11.12 21.87 1.29
CA ARG A 35 -9.97 21.84 0.37
C ARG A 35 -8.63 21.62 1.07
N ALA A 36 -8.59 21.69 2.39
CA ALA A 36 -7.38 21.42 3.15
C ALA A 36 -7.12 19.92 3.25
N ASN A 37 -5.88 19.49 3.01
CA ASN A 37 -5.50 18.09 3.18
C ASN A 37 -5.62 17.67 4.66
N PRO A 38 -6.18 16.49 4.94
CA PRO A 38 -6.18 15.94 6.30
C PRO A 38 -4.76 15.50 6.71
N ALA A 39 -4.55 15.34 8.02
CA ALA A 39 -3.41 14.60 8.53
C ALA A 39 -3.67 13.10 8.37
N VAL A 40 -2.70 12.34 7.88
CA VAL A 40 -2.81 10.88 7.72
C VAL A 40 -1.57 10.23 8.30
N THR A 41 -1.78 9.25 9.17
CA THR A 41 -0.75 8.42 9.76
C THR A 41 -1.08 6.96 9.47
N PHE A 42 -0.15 6.19 8.90
CA PHE A 42 -0.35 4.75 8.64
C PHE A 42 0.36 3.84 9.63
N ASN A 43 1.36 4.35 10.36
CA ASN A 43 2.21 3.59 11.26
C ASN A 43 2.87 2.36 10.62
N TYR A 44 3.41 2.50 9.40
CA TYR A 44 4.08 1.38 8.71
C TYR A 44 5.13 0.70 9.61
N PHE A 45 5.01 -0.63 9.74
CA PHE A 45 5.90 -1.46 10.58
C PHE A 45 5.94 -1.07 12.06
N GLN A 46 4.83 -0.51 12.59
CA GLN A 46 4.63 -0.40 14.03
C GLN A 46 4.50 -1.79 14.65
N GLU A 47 3.74 -2.67 14.02
CA GLU A 47 3.65 -4.07 14.40
C GLU A 47 4.81 -4.86 13.79
N ALA A 48 5.51 -5.64 14.64
CA ALA A 48 6.69 -6.39 14.23
C ALA A 48 6.39 -7.39 13.11
N GLU A 49 5.20 -7.98 13.11
CA GLU A 49 4.77 -8.96 12.10
C GLU A 49 4.82 -8.38 10.68
N ASP A 50 4.47 -7.10 10.49
CA ASP A 50 4.50 -6.48 9.17
C ASP A 50 5.93 -6.34 8.64
N LEU A 51 6.88 -6.04 9.54
CA LEU A 51 8.29 -5.94 9.19
C LEU A 51 8.83 -7.31 8.81
N GLU A 52 8.51 -8.34 9.59
CA GLU A 52 8.92 -9.72 9.29
C GLU A 52 8.36 -10.20 7.96
N ARG A 53 7.10 -9.84 7.63
CA ARG A 53 6.48 -10.14 6.33
C ARG A 53 7.25 -9.45 5.20
N CYS A 54 7.61 -8.18 5.36
CA CYS A 54 8.44 -7.47 4.38
C CYS A 54 9.80 -8.17 4.20
N VAL A 55 10.50 -8.53 5.28
CA VAL A 55 11.80 -9.21 5.22
C VAL A 55 11.70 -10.53 4.43
N ARG A 56 10.68 -11.35 4.70
CA ARG A 56 10.43 -12.59 3.94
C ARG A 56 10.11 -12.33 2.47
N GLY A 57 9.39 -11.24 2.18
CA GLY A 57 9.11 -10.78 0.83
C GLY A 57 10.38 -10.40 0.07
N ILE A 58 11.25 -9.61 0.69
CA ILE A 58 12.55 -9.20 0.15
C ILE A 58 13.47 -10.41 -0.10
N GLN A 59 13.57 -11.35 0.84
CA GLN A 59 14.31 -12.61 0.65
C GLN A 59 13.75 -13.45 -0.51
N THR A 60 12.45 -13.37 -0.76
CA THR A 60 11.84 -14.04 -1.91
C THR A 60 12.21 -13.34 -3.22
N ILE A 61 12.21 -12.02 -3.26
CA ILE A 61 12.69 -11.24 -4.41
C ILE A 61 14.16 -11.55 -4.72
N GLU A 62 15.01 -11.62 -3.70
CA GLU A 62 16.41 -12.01 -3.84
C GLU A 62 16.55 -13.37 -4.56
N ARG A 63 15.82 -14.40 -4.09
CA ARG A 63 15.82 -15.73 -4.72
C ARG A 63 15.31 -15.68 -6.17
N VAL A 64 14.33 -14.83 -6.48
CA VAL A 64 13.84 -14.64 -7.85
C VAL A 64 14.93 -14.04 -8.74
N ILE A 65 15.62 -12.99 -8.27
CA ILE A 65 16.71 -12.33 -9.00
C ILE A 65 17.88 -13.29 -9.25
N GLN A 66 18.19 -14.17 -8.29
CA GLN A 66 19.25 -15.18 -8.41
C GLN A 66 18.86 -16.40 -9.27
N SER A 67 17.60 -16.53 -9.66
CA SER A 67 17.12 -17.69 -10.41
C SER A 67 17.64 -17.69 -11.85
N ARG A 68 17.77 -18.90 -12.43
CA ARG A 68 18.12 -19.06 -13.85
C ARG A 68 17.15 -18.35 -14.80
N ALA A 69 15.87 -18.25 -14.44
CA ALA A 69 14.88 -17.55 -15.26
C ALA A 69 15.17 -16.04 -15.37
N PHE A 70 15.84 -15.47 -14.36
CA PHE A 70 16.15 -14.05 -14.29
C PHE A 70 17.56 -13.70 -14.84
N SER A 71 18.37 -14.70 -15.21
CA SER A 71 19.77 -14.48 -15.63
C SER A 71 19.92 -13.59 -16.86
N ASN A 72 18.92 -13.55 -17.74
CA ASN A 72 18.91 -12.70 -18.93
C ASN A 72 18.51 -11.24 -18.64
N PHE A 73 18.07 -10.95 -17.41
CA PHE A 73 17.62 -9.62 -16.97
C PHE A 73 18.58 -8.98 -15.97
N THR A 74 19.73 -9.61 -15.71
CA THR A 74 20.81 -9.07 -14.88
C THR A 74 22.05 -8.78 -15.72
N TYR A 75 22.89 -7.85 -15.26
CA TYR A 75 24.19 -7.61 -15.89
C TYR A 75 25.25 -8.53 -15.30
N ALA A 76 26.19 -9.00 -16.12
CA ALA A 76 27.18 -10.02 -15.76
C ALA A 76 28.01 -9.72 -14.49
N ASN A 77 28.17 -8.43 -14.14
CA ASN A 77 28.96 -7.98 -12.98
C ASN A 77 28.09 -7.39 -11.86
N THR A 78 26.77 -7.58 -11.89
CA THR A 78 25.86 -7.04 -10.87
C THR A 78 25.62 -8.08 -9.77
N THR A 79 25.95 -7.72 -8.52
CA THR A 79 25.59 -8.53 -7.35
C THR A 79 24.20 -8.15 -6.84
N VAL A 80 23.53 -9.09 -6.17
CA VAL A 80 22.25 -8.80 -5.50
C VAL A 80 22.38 -7.64 -4.50
N GLU A 81 23.47 -7.61 -3.74
CA GLU A 81 23.78 -6.52 -2.81
C GLU A 81 23.85 -5.16 -3.52
N SER A 82 24.49 -5.09 -4.70
CA SER A 82 24.52 -3.84 -5.49
C SER A 82 23.13 -3.42 -5.97
N ILE A 83 22.25 -4.37 -6.32
CA ILE A 83 20.86 -4.08 -6.71
C ILE A 83 20.10 -3.49 -5.53
N PHE A 84 20.21 -4.08 -4.34
CA PHE A 84 19.54 -3.58 -3.14
C PHE A 84 20.11 -2.23 -2.68
N THR A 85 21.41 -2.01 -2.85
CA THR A 85 22.03 -0.72 -2.54
C THR A 85 21.53 0.37 -3.50
N ASP A 86 21.49 0.08 -4.80
CA ASP A 86 20.95 0.98 -5.81
C ASP A 86 19.46 1.25 -5.55
N SER A 87 18.65 0.21 -5.29
CA SER A 87 17.20 0.32 -5.05
C SER A 87 16.88 1.17 -3.81
N ALA A 88 17.62 1.01 -2.72
CA ALA A 88 17.46 1.82 -1.51
C ALA A 88 17.77 3.30 -1.72
N ASN A 89 18.61 3.61 -2.71
CA ASN A 89 18.95 4.98 -3.09
C ASN A 89 17.93 5.63 -4.04
N PHE A 90 16.95 4.90 -4.58
CA PHE A 90 15.88 5.52 -5.37
C PHE A 90 14.94 6.34 -4.48
N PRO A 91 14.58 7.58 -4.86
CA PRO A 91 13.77 8.49 -4.04
C PRO A 91 12.27 8.09 -4.05
N VAL A 92 11.95 6.94 -3.48
CA VAL A 92 10.59 6.36 -3.43
C VAL A 92 9.74 6.92 -2.28
N ASN A 93 10.38 7.53 -1.29
CA ASN A 93 9.76 8.15 -0.12
C ASN A 93 10.64 9.31 0.39
N LEU A 94 10.15 10.01 1.42
CA LEU A 94 10.86 11.13 2.08
C LEU A 94 11.52 10.72 3.41
N LEU A 95 11.67 9.41 3.67
CA LEU A 95 12.26 8.94 4.92
C LEU A 95 13.78 9.16 4.94
N PRO A 96 14.39 9.45 6.11
CA PRO A 96 15.84 9.51 6.26
C PRO A 96 16.50 8.19 5.84
N ARG A 97 17.71 8.28 5.26
CA ARG A 97 18.47 7.12 4.78
C ARG A 97 19.84 7.08 5.39
N HIS A 98 20.29 5.88 5.73
CA HIS A 98 21.66 5.63 6.17
C HIS A 98 22.47 5.20 4.94
N VAL A 99 23.39 6.07 4.49
CA VAL A 99 24.10 5.91 3.21
C VAL A 99 25.39 5.08 3.34
N ASN A 100 25.88 4.86 4.56
CA ASN A 100 27.23 4.34 4.82
C ASN A 100 27.29 3.09 5.71
N ASP A 101 26.16 2.50 6.08
CA ASP A 101 26.13 1.31 6.95
C ASP A 101 25.76 0.05 6.15
N SER A 102 26.34 -1.09 6.54
CA SER A 102 25.87 -2.40 6.10
C SER A 102 24.39 -2.53 6.47
N ARG A 103 23.52 -2.63 5.46
CA ARG A 103 22.07 -2.55 5.66
C ARG A 103 21.49 -3.94 5.96
N SER A 104 20.83 -4.10 7.10
CA SER A 104 20.05 -5.31 7.38
C SER A 104 18.78 -5.35 6.52
N PRO A 105 18.18 -6.53 6.25
CA PRO A 105 16.90 -6.62 5.56
C PRO A 105 15.77 -5.81 6.21
N GLU A 106 15.75 -5.73 7.55
CA GLU A 106 14.80 -4.94 8.32
C GLU A 106 14.99 -3.44 8.06
N GLN A 107 16.25 -2.98 8.08
CA GLN A 107 16.57 -1.59 7.80
C GLN A 107 16.21 -1.24 6.35
N TYR A 108 16.46 -2.14 5.40
CA TYR A 108 16.02 -1.97 4.02
C TYR A 108 14.51 -1.78 3.94
N CYS A 109 13.72 -2.68 4.52
CA CYS A 109 12.27 -2.55 4.58
C CYS A 109 11.84 -1.18 5.12
N ARG A 110 12.37 -0.75 6.27
CA ARG A 110 12.00 0.54 6.89
C ARG A 110 12.37 1.75 6.05
N GLU A 111 13.53 1.74 5.41
CA GLU A 111 14.01 2.88 4.62
C GLU A 111 13.35 2.98 3.25
N THR A 112 12.93 1.85 2.66
CA THR A 112 12.36 1.83 1.30
C THR A 112 10.84 1.70 1.26
N VAL A 113 10.18 1.60 2.42
CA VAL A 113 8.73 1.46 2.49
C VAL A 113 8.03 2.61 1.77
N MET A 114 7.03 2.26 0.97
CA MET A 114 6.19 3.23 0.28
C MET A 114 4.77 2.71 0.23
N THR A 115 3.83 3.60 -0.06
CA THR A 115 2.47 3.19 -0.36
C THR A 115 2.42 2.52 -1.73
N ILE A 116 1.61 1.47 -1.84
CA ILE A 116 1.16 0.92 -3.13
C ILE A 116 -0.22 1.48 -3.53
N TRP A 117 -0.63 2.60 -2.89
CA TRP A 117 -1.88 3.32 -3.11
C TRP A 117 -3.17 2.52 -2.79
N HIS A 118 -3.05 1.42 -2.05
CA HIS A 118 -4.17 0.54 -1.66
C HIS A 118 -4.62 0.76 -0.21
N TYR A 119 -4.52 1.98 0.31
CA TYR A 119 -5.04 2.34 1.63
C TYR A 119 -6.58 2.24 1.68
N HIS A 120 -7.10 1.93 2.85
CA HIS A 120 -8.51 1.62 3.09
C HIS A 120 -8.82 1.84 4.58
N GLY A 121 -10.09 1.72 4.95
CA GLY A 121 -10.54 1.92 6.33
C GLY A 121 -10.92 3.36 6.68
N GLY A 122 -11.27 3.58 7.95
CA GLY A 122 -11.76 4.85 8.48
C GLY A 122 -13.28 4.96 8.63
N CYS A 123 -14.06 4.14 7.90
CA CYS A 123 -15.53 4.10 7.97
C CYS A 123 -16.05 2.65 8.05
N HIS A 124 -15.44 1.84 8.93
CA HIS A 124 -15.64 0.39 8.93
C HIS A 124 -17.11 -0.03 9.15
N VAL A 125 -17.50 -1.10 8.45
CA VAL A 125 -18.76 -1.83 8.72
C VAL A 125 -18.77 -2.35 10.15
N GLY A 126 -19.88 -2.16 10.86
CA GLY A 126 -20.07 -2.49 12.27
C GLY A 126 -19.47 -1.48 13.24
N ALA A 127 -18.86 -0.39 12.77
CA ALA A 127 -18.32 0.68 13.61
C ALA A 127 -18.88 2.06 13.24
N VAL A 128 -18.90 2.39 11.94
CA VAL A 128 -19.42 3.67 11.42
C VAL A 128 -20.67 3.47 10.56
N VAL A 129 -20.70 2.37 9.79
CA VAL A 129 -21.86 1.98 8.98
C VAL A 129 -22.39 0.60 9.36
N ASP A 130 -23.68 0.36 9.15
CA ASP A 130 -24.32 -0.95 9.32
C ASP A 130 -24.00 -1.92 8.15
N ASP A 131 -24.50 -3.16 8.22
CA ASP A 131 -24.31 -4.19 7.17
C ASP A 131 -24.96 -3.83 5.81
N ASN A 132 -25.79 -2.80 5.79
CA ASN A 132 -26.35 -2.21 4.57
C ASN A 132 -25.66 -0.89 4.19
N TYR A 133 -24.49 -0.62 4.76
CA TYR A 133 -23.65 0.55 4.52
C TYR A 133 -24.31 1.88 4.90
N ARG A 134 -25.30 1.86 5.79
CA ARG A 134 -25.96 3.07 6.31
C ARG A 134 -25.20 3.61 7.51
N VAL A 135 -24.98 4.92 7.54
CA VAL A 135 -24.25 5.58 8.63
C VAL A 135 -25.09 5.53 9.92
N PHE A 136 -24.50 5.09 11.03
CA PHE A 136 -25.20 5.01 12.30
C PHE A 136 -25.72 6.39 12.75
N GLY A 137 -26.97 6.43 13.23
CA GLY A 137 -27.60 7.66 13.70
C GLY A 137 -28.02 8.66 12.60
N VAL A 138 -27.71 8.39 11.32
CA VAL A 138 -28.01 9.31 10.21
C VAL A 138 -28.97 8.67 9.21
N ARG A 139 -30.11 9.34 8.96
CA ARG A 139 -31.09 8.87 7.98
C ARG A 139 -30.69 9.29 6.56
N GLY A 140 -30.90 8.41 5.59
CA GLY A 140 -30.71 8.73 4.17
C GLY A 140 -29.25 8.84 3.71
N LEU A 141 -28.28 8.47 4.55
CA LEU A 141 -26.85 8.52 4.23
C LEU A 141 -26.21 7.13 4.21
N ARG A 142 -25.35 6.88 3.22
CA ARG A 142 -24.53 5.66 3.09
C ARG A 142 -23.11 6.01 2.66
N VAL A 143 -22.16 5.13 2.96
CA VAL A 143 -20.77 5.20 2.49
C VAL A 143 -20.43 3.91 1.75
N ILE A 144 -20.01 4.00 0.48
CA ILE A 144 -19.79 2.84 -0.39
C ILE A 144 -18.47 3.04 -1.15
N ASP A 145 -17.37 2.80 -0.47
CA ASP A 145 -16.00 2.81 -1.00
C ASP A 145 -15.08 1.95 -0.09
N SER A 146 -13.77 1.97 -0.35
CA SER A 146 -12.79 1.20 0.42
C SER A 146 -12.61 1.67 1.87
N SER A 147 -13.15 2.82 2.28
CA SER A 147 -13.10 3.24 3.69
C SER A 147 -13.85 2.28 4.62
N THR A 148 -14.73 1.46 4.05
CA THR A 148 -15.55 0.48 4.79
C THR A 148 -14.83 -0.85 5.03
N PHE A 149 -13.69 -1.09 4.38
CA PHE A 149 -12.94 -2.34 4.49
C PHE A 149 -12.12 -2.39 5.77
N ARG A 150 -12.01 -3.58 6.38
CA ARG A 150 -11.05 -3.85 7.46
C ARG A 150 -9.70 -4.33 6.94
N TYR A 151 -9.69 -4.96 5.76
CA TYR A 151 -8.50 -5.49 5.12
C TYR A 151 -8.58 -5.27 3.61
N SER A 152 -7.43 -5.15 2.96
CA SER A 152 -7.35 -5.03 1.50
C SER A 152 -7.87 -6.30 0.82
N PRO A 153 -8.86 -6.21 -0.08
CA PRO A 153 -9.32 -7.37 -0.85
C PRO A 153 -8.30 -7.74 -1.94
N GLY A 154 -7.43 -8.70 -1.64
CA GLY A 154 -6.41 -9.21 -2.57
C GLY A 154 -5.26 -8.23 -2.87
N THR A 155 -4.59 -8.44 -4.00
CA THR A 155 -3.42 -7.63 -4.42
C THR A 155 -3.83 -6.21 -4.80
N ASN A 156 -4.75 -6.06 -5.76
CA ASN A 156 -5.19 -4.75 -6.27
C ASN A 156 -6.70 -4.58 -6.02
N PRO A 157 -7.12 -3.63 -5.16
CA PRO A 157 -8.51 -3.57 -4.69
C PRO A 157 -9.47 -2.91 -5.68
N GLN A 158 -8.98 -2.31 -6.78
CA GLN A 158 -9.81 -1.51 -7.70
C GLN A 158 -11.04 -2.29 -8.21
N ALA A 159 -10.85 -3.51 -8.71
CA ALA A 159 -11.95 -4.32 -9.22
C ALA A 159 -13.00 -4.61 -8.14
N THR A 160 -12.55 -4.87 -6.90
CA THR A 160 -13.45 -5.09 -5.77
C THR A 160 -14.23 -3.84 -5.41
N VAL A 161 -13.60 -2.66 -5.41
CA VAL A 161 -14.28 -1.38 -5.11
C VAL A 161 -15.30 -1.05 -6.19
N MET A 162 -14.96 -1.24 -7.47
CA MET A 162 -15.91 -1.05 -8.57
C MET A 162 -17.11 -1.99 -8.47
N MET A 163 -16.86 -3.27 -8.16
CA MET A 163 -17.90 -4.27 -7.96
C MET A 163 -18.80 -3.90 -6.77
N LEU A 164 -18.23 -3.47 -5.64
CA LEU A 164 -18.99 -3.02 -4.47
C LEU A 164 -19.95 -1.89 -4.82
N GLY A 165 -19.47 -0.88 -5.56
CA GLY A 165 -20.29 0.23 -6.02
C GLY A 165 -21.48 -0.23 -6.85
N ARG A 166 -21.25 -1.12 -7.84
CA ARG A 166 -22.34 -1.70 -8.64
C ARG A 166 -23.31 -2.53 -7.81
N TYR A 167 -22.78 -3.41 -6.97
CA TYR A 167 -23.58 -4.32 -6.13
C TYR A 167 -24.53 -3.53 -5.21
N MET A 168 -24.01 -2.53 -4.50
CA MET A 168 -24.83 -1.70 -3.63
C MET A 168 -25.79 -0.80 -4.41
N GLY A 169 -25.41 -0.34 -5.60
CA GLY A 169 -26.32 0.39 -6.50
C GLY A 169 -27.57 -0.42 -6.84
N ILE A 170 -27.40 -1.70 -7.20
CA ILE A 170 -28.53 -2.60 -7.49
C ILE A 170 -29.39 -2.83 -6.24
N LYS A 171 -28.78 -3.09 -5.08
CA LYS A 171 -29.52 -3.26 -3.81
C LYS A 171 -30.34 -2.02 -3.46
N ILE A 172 -29.77 -0.82 -3.59
CA ILE A 172 -30.47 0.44 -3.29
C ILE A 172 -31.65 0.66 -4.23
N GLN A 173 -31.52 0.35 -5.53
CA GLN A 173 -32.63 0.44 -6.47
C GLN A 173 -33.76 -0.53 -6.10
N ALA A 174 -33.43 -1.79 -5.80
CA ALA A 174 -34.41 -2.78 -5.38
C ALA A 174 -35.14 -2.38 -4.07
N GLU A 175 -34.43 -1.81 -3.10
CA GLU A 175 -35.03 -1.28 -1.87
C GLU A 175 -36.01 -0.12 -2.13
N ARG A 176 -35.74 0.71 -3.15
CA ARG A 176 -36.63 1.82 -3.54
C ARG A 176 -37.89 1.35 -4.23
N TRP A 177 -37.81 0.33 -5.07
CA TRP A 177 -38.98 -0.21 -5.80
C TRP A 177 -39.92 -1.07 -4.94
N ARG A 178 -39.46 -1.50 -3.76
CA ARG A 178 -40.29 -2.23 -2.79
C ARG A 178 -41.11 -1.33 -1.87
N LYS A 179 -40.90 -0.01 -1.93
CA LYS A 179 -41.69 1.00 -1.24
C LYS A 179 -42.68 1.62 -2.21
#